data_AF-A0A4V2XEQ4-F1
#
_entry.id   AF-A0A4V2XEQ4-F1
#
_cell.length_a   1.000
_cell.length_b   1.000
_cell.length_c   1.000
_cell.angle_alpha   90.00
_cell.angle_beta   90.00
_cell.angle_gamma   90.00
#
_symmetry.space_group_name_H-M   'P 1'
#
loop_
_entity.id
_entity.type
_entity.pdbx_description
1 polymer ?
#
loop_
_entity_poly.entity_id
_entity_poly.type
_entity_poly.pdbx_seq_one_letter_code
_entity_poly.pdbx_strand_id
1 'polypeptide(L)'
;MTITAQAAKDPRELVPPEVWDLLVEDLRRYHHVTRDYAERMMGQALVFLKAQAEIVRARREGRAWERIVPTSPVDPAWHAFILRSQAYGAFCQEHAGEYIHHVPYQDEAMLNGEALEATIPQLEATGYRVDVEFWHGERSPCCPPECNNMGGK
;
A
#
# COMPACT_ATOMS: atom_id res chain seq x y z
N MET A 1 -7.91 -19.99 28.41
CA MET A 1 -7.75 -18.57 28.06
C MET A 1 -8.35 -18.38 26.68
N THR A 2 -9.50 -17.72 26.59
CA THR A 2 -10.17 -17.49 25.31
C THR A 2 -9.57 -16.22 24.71
N ILE A 3 -8.74 -16.36 23.69
CA ILE A 3 -8.26 -15.21 22.91
C ILE A 3 -9.46 -14.75 22.09
N THR A 4 -10.04 -13.61 22.45
CA THR A 4 -11.03 -12.95 21.60
C THR A 4 -10.27 -12.35 20.42
N ALA A 5 -10.47 -12.88 19.22
CA ALA A 5 -9.94 -12.26 18.02
C ALA A 5 -10.58 -10.87 17.87
N GLN A 6 -9.80 -9.81 18.06
CA GLN A 6 -10.24 -8.45 17.78
C GLN A 6 -10.58 -8.37 16.28
N ALA A 7 -11.77 -7.87 15.94
CA ALA A 7 -12.12 -7.62 14.54
C ALA A 7 -11.12 -6.62 13.94
N ALA A 8 -10.62 -6.89 12.73
CA ALA A 8 -9.68 -6.01 12.04
C ALA A 8 -10.31 -4.64 11.77
N LYS A 9 -9.53 -3.57 11.96
CA LYS A 9 -9.96 -2.17 11.75
C LYS A 9 -10.27 -1.89 10.28
N ASP A 10 -11.14 -0.92 10.03
CA ASP A 10 -11.44 -0.50 8.66
C ASP A 10 -10.28 0.36 8.11
N PRO A 11 -9.69 0.03 6.95
CA PRO A 11 -8.65 0.86 6.32
C PRO A 11 -9.08 2.32 6.08
N ARG A 12 -10.38 2.59 5.98
CA ARG A 12 -10.92 3.97 5.84
C ARG A 12 -10.53 4.88 6.98
N GLU A 13 -10.27 4.31 8.17
CA GLU A 13 -9.88 5.07 9.36
C GLU A 13 -8.46 5.63 9.28
N LEU A 14 -7.67 5.25 8.26
CA LEU A 14 -6.29 5.73 8.07
C LEU A 14 -6.20 7.11 7.43
N VAL A 15 -7.31 7.68 6.96
CA VAL A 15 -7.37 9.02 6.38
C VAL A 15 -8.66 9.72 6.80
N PRO A 16 -8.71 11.07 6.76
CA PRO A 16 -9.96 11.80 6.94
C PRO A 16 -11.03 11.37 5.92
N PRO A 17 -12.33 11.35 6.28
CA PRO A 17 -13.41 10.94 5.37
C PRO A 17 -13.44 11.72 4.05
N GLU A 18 -13.14 13.01 4.09
CA GLU A 18 -13.08 13.85 2.88
C GLU A 18 -11.91 13.48 1.96
N VAL A 19 -10.78 13.03 2.52
CA VAL A 19 -9.64 12.53 1.75
C VAL A 19 -10.01 11.18 1.13
N TRP A 20 -10.66 10.31 1.89
CA TRP A 20 -11.17 9.03 1.38
C TRP A 20 -12.06 9.23 0.15
N ASP A 21 -13.09 10.06 0.24
CA ASP A 21 -14.02 10.30 -0.87
C ASP A 21 -13.31 10.88 -2.10
N LEU A 22 -12.37 11.82 -1.90
CA LEU A 22 -11.59 12.40 -3.00
C LEU A 22 -10.76 11.33 -3.72
N LEU A 23 -10.10 10.44 -2.98
CA LEU A 23 -9.25 9.38 -3.53
C LEU A 23 -10.06 8.31 -4.28
N VAL A 24 -11.22 7.93 -3.73
CA VAL A 24 -12.14 6.99 -4.39
C VAL A 24 -12.65 7.58 -5.70
N GLU A 25 -13.02 8.86 -5.73
CA GLU A 25 -13.49 9.51 -6.96
C GLU A 25 -12.38 9.70 -8.00
N ASP A 26 -11.13 9.96 -7.59
CA ASP A 26 -9.99 9.97 -8.51
C ASP A 26 -9.79 8.60 -9.16
N LEU A 27 -9.82 7.52 -8.37
CA LEU A 27 -9.71 6.16 -8.88
C LEU A 27 -10.80 5.85 -9.91
N ARG A 28 -12.06 6.18 -9.60
CA ARG A 28 -13.17 6.00 -10.55
C ARG A 28 -12.96 6.80 -11.83
N ARG A 29 -12.49 8.05 -11.72
CA ARG A 29 -12.31 8.95 -12.87
C ARG A 29 -11.20 8.47 -13.80
N TYR A 30 -10.06 8.03 -13.26
CA TYR A 30 -8.85 7.77 -14.05
C TYR A 30 -8.63 6.28 -14.37
N HIS A 31 -9.22 5.37 -13.59
CA HIS A 31 -9.15 3.92 -13.86
C HIS A 31 -10.47 3.32 -14.36
N HIS A 32 -11.54 4.12 -14.44
CA HIS A 32 -12.85 3.71 -14.98
C HIS A 32 -13.47 2.48 -14.29
N VAL A 33 -13.23 2.35 -12.99
CA VAL A 33 -13.76 1.26 -12.16
C VAL A 33 -15.05 1.64 -11.43
N THR A 34 -15.77 0.65 -10.90
CA THR A 34 -16.92 0.89 -10.02
C THR A 34 -16.47 1.52 -8.70
N ARG A 35 -17.41 2.18 -7.99
CA ARG A 35 -17.12 2.77 -6.68
C ARG A 35 -16.67 1.72 -5.68
N ASP A 36 -17.37 0.59 -5.62
CA ASP A 36 -17.04 -0.51 -4.72
C ASP A 36 -15.62 -1.05 -4.96
N TYR A 37 -15.22 -1.20 -6.22
CA TYR A 37 -13.86 -1.65 -6.54
C TYR A 37 -12.82 -0.58 -6.20
N ALA A 38 -13.08 0.70 -6.49
CA ALA A 38 -12.20 1.81 -6.09
C ALA A 38 -12.03 1.92 -4.57
N GLU A 39 -13.10 1.72 -3.79
CA GLU A 39 -13.04 1.67 -2.34
C GLU A 39 -12.17 0.51 -1.84
N ARG A 40 -12.25 -0.67 -2.46
CA ARG A 40 -11.38 -1.81 -2.14
C ARG A 40 -9.92 -1.55 -2.52
N MET A 41 -9.66 -1.03 -3.72
CA MET A 41 -8.32 -0.61 -4.18
C MET A 41 -7.67 0.36 -3.19
N MET A 42 -8.37 1.46 -2.85
CA MET A 42 -7.84 2.47 -1.94
C MET A 42 -7.65 1.93 -0.53
N GLY A 43 -8.60 1.11 -0.05
CA GLY A 43 -8.46 0.44 1.24
C GLY A 43 -7.16 -0.36 1.32
N GLN A 44 -6.86 -1.18 0.31
CA GLN A 44 -5.64 -1.99 0.31
C GLN A 44 -4.37 -1.15 0.11
N ALA A 45 -4.43 -0.05 -0.65
CA ALA A 45 -3.31 0.90 -0.75
C ALA A 45 -2.99 1.57 0.60
N LEU A 46 -4.00 1.94 1.38
CA LEU A 46 -3.80 2.50 2.71
C LEU A 46 -3.19 1.49 3.68
N VAL A 47 -3.62 0.22 3.64
CA VAL A 47 -3.02 -0.85 4.47
C VAL A 47 -1.56 -1.07 4.07
N PHE A 48 -1.26 -1.12 2.77
CA PHE A 48 0.11 -1.22 2.26
C PHE A 48 0.98 -0.04 2.73
N LEU A 49 0.48 1.17 2.61
CA LEU A 49 1.17 2.38 3.06
C LEU A 49 1.39 2.40 4.58
N LYS A 50 0.43 1.88 5.35
CA LYS A 50 0.60 1.72 6.79
C LYS A 50 1.72 0.72 7.11
N ALA A 51 1.78 -0.40 6.40
CA ALA A 51 2.88 -1.36 6.54
C ALA A 51 4.25 -0.73 6.15
N GLN A 52 4.30 0.03 5.06
CA GLN A 52 5.49 0.80 4.67
C GLN A 52 5.91 1.79 5.76
N ALA A 53 4.96 2.47 6.39
CA ALA A 53 5.24 3.38 7.49
C ALA A 53 5.89 2.68 8.69
N GLU A 54 5.44 1.46 9.04
CA GLU A 54 6.06 0.66 10.11
C GLU A 54 7.47 0.19 9.74
N ILE A 55 7.71 -0.17 8.47
CA ILE A 55 9.04 -0.52 7.94
C ILE A 55 9.99 0.68 8.02
N VAL A 56 9.52 1.87 7.64
CA VAL A 56 10.28 3.11 7.74
C VAL A 56 10.68 3.38 9.20
N ARG A 57 9.74 3.26 10.15
CA ARG A 57 10.05 3.40 11.58
C ARG A 57 11.06 2.36 12.05
N ALA A 58 10.88 1.09 11.68
CA ALA A 58 11.79 0.01 12.03
C ALA A 58 13.22 0.29 11.55
N ARG A 59 13.37 0.72 10.30
CA ARG A 59 14.66 1.11 9.72
C ARG A 59 15.31 2.26 10.50
N ARG A 60 14.56 3.31 10.83
CA ARG A 60 15.08 4.47 11.60
C ARG A 60 15.53 4.09 13.01
N GLU A 61 14.86 3.12 13.61
CA GLU A 61 15.16 2.58 14.94
C GLU A 61 16.26 1.50 14.91
N GLY A 62 16.80 1.16 13.73
CA GLY A 62 17.82 0.11 13.58
C GLY A 62 17.30 -1.31 13.82
N ARG A 63 15.98 -1.51 13.78
CA ARG A 63 15.35 -2.84 13.85
C ARG A 63 15.42 -3.55 12.51
N ALA A 64 15.33 -4.87 12.54
CA ALA A 64 15.22 -5.67 11.31
C ALA A 64 13.96 -5.25 10.53
N TRP A 65 14.10 -5.18 9.22
CA TRP A 65 13.02 -4.83 8.30
C TRP A 65 13.21 -5.56 6.98
N GLU A 66 12.11 -5.72 6.25
CA GLU A 66 12.08 -6.33 4.94
C GLU A 66 11.31 -5.41 3.99
N ARG A 67 11.69 -5.42 2.71
CA ARG A 67 11.02 -4.61 1.69
C ARG A 67 9.73 -5.31 1.26
N ILE A 68 8.67 -4.53 1.10
CA ILE A 68 7.38 -5.00 0.58
C ILE A 68 7.04 -4.28 -0.72
N VAL A 69 6.19 -4.91 -1.54
CA VAL A 69 5.81 -4.41 -2.87
C VAL A 69 4.29 -4.47 -3.05
N PRO A 70 3.69 -3.48 -3.73
CA PRO A 70 2.26 -3.53 -4.01
C PRO A 70 1.97 -4.51 -5.18
N THR A 71 0.74 -5.03 -5.23
CA THR A 71 0.24 -5.74 -6.42
C THR A 71 -0.24 -4.75 -7.49
N SER A 72 -0.45 -5.26 -8.71
CA SER A 72 -0.99 -4.49 -9.85
C SER A 72 -2.21 -3.60 -9.54
N PRO A 73 -3.23 -4.03 -8.77
CA PRO A 73 -4.38 -3.17 -8.48
C PRO A 73 -4.14 -2.20 -7.31
N VAL A 74 -3.12 -2.42 -6.48
CA VAL A 74 -2.81 -1.59 -5.30
C VAL A 74 -1.91 -0.41 -5.66
N ASP A 75 -0.95 -0.62 -6.55
CA ASP A 75 0.01 0.42 -6.95
C ASP A 75 -0.65 1.66 -7.60
N PRO A 76 -1.63 1.53 -8.53
CA PRO A 76 -2.36 2.67 -9.07
C PRO A 76 -3.12 3.48 -8.01
N ALA A 77 -3.63 2.81 -6.96
CA ALA A 77 -4.28 3.48 -5.84
C ALA A 77 -3.29 4.25 -4.96
N TRP A 78 -2.08 3.73 -4.76
CA TRP A 78 -1.01 4.50 -4.14
C TRP A 78 -0.64 5.73 -4.99
N HIS A 79 -0.50 5.57 -6.31
CA HIS A 79 -0.26 6.69 -7.22
C HIS A 79 -1.33 7.79 -7.12
N ALA A 80 -2.61 7.41 -7.07
CA ALA A 80 -3.70 8.37 -6.87
C ALA A 80 -3.53 9.17 -5.57
N PHE A 81 -3.07 8.53 -4.49
CA PHE A 81 -2.84 9.22 -3.23
C PHE A 81 -1.66 10.20 -3.28
N ILE A 82 -0.55 9.82 -3.92
CA ILE A 82 0.61 10.72 -4.11
C ILE A 82 0.20 12.03 -4.82
N LEU A 83 -0.72 11.96 -5.78
CA LEU A 83 -1.23 13.15 -6.49
C LEU A 83 -2.03 14.09 -5.58
N ARG A 84 -2.59 13.60 -4.48
CA ARG A 84 -3.14 14.42 -3.38
C ARG A 84 -2.02 14.78 -2.39
N SER A 85 -0.97 15.43 -2.89
CA SER A 85 0.33 15.59 -2.23
C SER A 85 0.27 16.16 -0.80
N GLN A 86 -0.64 17.11 -0.51
CA GLN A 86 -0.82 17.63 0.84
C GLN A 86 -1.34 16.55 1.81
N ALA A 87 -2.38 15.82 1.42
CA ALA A 87 -2.95 14.74 2.22
C ALA A 87 -1.98 13.57 2.36
N TYR A 88 -1.27 13.23 1.28
CA TYR A 88 -0.24 12.18 1.30
C TYR A 88 0.93 12.55 2.23
N GLY A 89 1.40 13.80 2.19
CA GLY A 89 2.43 14.30 3.09
C GLY A 89 1.98 14.24 4.56
N ALA A 90 0.73 14.63 4.84
CA ALA A 90 0.16 14.54 6.19
C ALA A 90 0.10 13.08 6.69
N PHE A 91 -0.39 12.16 5.86
CA PHE A 91 -0.41 10.73 6.16
C PHE A 91 1.00 10.19 6.47
N CYS A 92 1.98 10.53 5.62
CA CYS A 92 3.36 10.08 5.81
C CYS A 92 3.94 10.61 7.12
N GLN A 93 3.75 11.90 7.42
CA GLN A 93 4.23 12.48 8.65
C GLN A 93 3.58 11.86 9.88
N GLU A 94 2.26 11.61 9.84
CA GLU A 94 1.52 11.00 10.94
C GLU A 94 2.00 9.56 11.20
N HIS A 95 2.05 8.73 10.16
CA HIS A 95 2.27 7.31 10.33
C HIS A 95 3.73 6.89 10.27
N ALA A 96 4.58 7.52 9.45
CA ALA A 96 5.99 7.16 9.31
C ALA A 96 6.93 8.14 10.04
N GLY A 97 6.49 9.39 10.24
CA GLY A 97 7.33 10.46 10.76
C GLY A 97 8.24 11.10 9.70
N GLU A 98 8.17 10.64 8.46
CA GLU A 98 8.86 11.19 7.29
C GLU A 98 8.10 10.82 6.00
N TYR A 99 8.48 11.43 4.87
CA TYR A 99 7.83 11.17 3.58
C TYR A 99 8.14 9.75 3.08
N ILE A 100 7.11 8.98 2.75
CA ILE A 100 7.27 7.66 2.11
C ILE A 100 7.48 7.90 0.62
N HIS A 101 8.71 7.79 0.15
CA HIS A 101 9.03 7.97 -1.26
C HIS A 101 8.61 6.74 -2.06
N HIS A 102 7.84 6.96 -3.13
CA HIS A 102 7.62 5.94 -4.16
C HIS A 102 8.88 5.87 -5.02
N VAL A 103 9.64 4.80 -4.82
CA VAL A 103 10.84 4.51 -5.60
C VAL A 103 10.54 3.24 -6.38
N PRO A 104 10.36 3.32 -7.71
CA PRO A 104 10.27 2.14 -8.55
C PRO A 104 11.53 1.31 -8.33
N TYR A 105 11.35 0.12 -7.79
CA TYR A 105 12.43 -0.83 -7.56
C TYR A 105 12.08 -2.10 -8.32
N GLN A 106 13.08 -2.71 -8.95
CA GLN A 106 12.95 -4.03 -9.55
C GLN A 106 14.20 -4.82 -9.17
N ASP A 107 14.01 -5.93 -8.47
CA ASP A 107 15.00 -7.00 -8.36
C ASP A 107 14.38 -8.33 -8.84
N GLU A 108 15.21 -9.37 -8.96
CA GLU A 108 14.77 -10.68 -9.44
C GLU A 108 13.66 -11.29 -8.55
N ALA A 109 13.64 -10.96 -7.25
CA ALA A 109 12.64 -11.41 -6.27
C ALA A 109 11.26 -10.76 -6.48
N MET A 110 11.22 -9.59 -7.11
CA MET A 110 9.96 -8.99 -7.56
C MET A 110 9.39 -9.72 -8.76
N LEU A 111 10.22 -10.24 -9.68
CA LEU A 111 9.75 -10.89 -10.91
C LEU A 111 9.22 -12.32 -10.69
N ASN A 112 9.65 -12.99 -9.62
CA ASN A 112 9.26 -14.37 -9.30
C ASN A 112 8.12 -14.49 -8.26
N GLY A 113 7.64 -13.37 -7.71
CA GLY A 113 6.55 -13.31 -6.73
C GLY A 113 6.95 -13.51 -5.27
N GLU A 114 8.23 -13.73 -4.97
CA GLU A 114 8.74 -13.87 -3.59
C GLU A 114 8.53 -12.58 -2.78
N ALA A 115 8.63 -11.42 -3.42
CA ALA A 115 8.36 -10.13 -2.79
C ALA A 115 6.91 -9.98 -2.27
N LEU A 116 5.94 -10.72 -2.83
CA LEU A 116 4.56 -10.73 -2.33
C LEU A 116 4.39 -11.60 -1.08
N GLU A 117 5.13 -12.71 -0.98
CA GLU A 117 5.14 -13.55 0.22
C GLU A 117 5.68 -12.78 1.44
N ALA A 118 6.66 -11.89 1.22
CA ALA A 118 7.15 -10.94 2.21
C ALA A 118 6.20 -9.75 2.46
N THR A 119 5.14 -9.55 1.67
CA THR A 119 4.25 -8.39 1.84
C THR A 119 3.09 -8.72 2.78
N ILE A 120 2.44 -9.87 2.60
CA ILE A 120 1.21 -10.22 3.30
C ILE A 120 1.34 -10.20 4.84
N PRO A 121 2.37 -10.81 5.46
CA PRO A 121 2.49 -10.79 6.92
C PRO A 121 2.61 -9.36 7.49
N GLN A 122 3.19 -8.44 6.72
CA GLN A 122 3.43 -7.05 7.08
C GLN A 122 2.12 -6.26 7.00
N LEU A 123 1.23 -6.61 6.05
CA LEU A 123 -0.12 -6.08 5.99
C LEU A 123 -0.96 -6.55 7.17
N GLU A 124 -0.92 -7.85 7.49
CA GLU A 124 -1.66 -8.43 8.62
C GLU A 124 -1.21 -7.83 9.95
N ALA A 125 0.09 -7.59 10.12
CA ALA A 125 0.65 -6.96 11.31
C ALA A 125 0.15 -5.53 11.56
N THR A 126 -0.43 -4.84 10.56
CA THR A 126 -1.03 -3.51 10.75
C THR A 126 -2.31 -3.54 11.59
N GLY A 127 -2.98 -4.70 11.69
CA GLY A 127 -4.27 -4.86 12.36
C GLY A 127 -5.46 -4.27 11.59
N TYR A 128 -5.28 -3.88 10.33
CA TYR A 128 -6.36 -3.46 9.43
C TYR A 128 -6.82 -4.61 8.54
N ARG A 129 -8.03 -4.48 7.99
CA ARG A 129 -8.61 -5.50 7.11
C ARG A 129 -7.81 -5.64 5.81
N VAL A 130 -7.20 -6.82 5.63
CA VAL A 130 -6.55 -7.25 4.39
C VAL A 130 -7.56 -7.95 3.49
N ASP A 131 -7.69 -7.49 2.24
CA ASP A 131 -8.57 -8.07 1.24
C ASP A 131 -7.76 -9.06 0.38
N VAL A 132 -7.89 -10.34 0.70
CA VAL A 132 -7.11 -11.42 0.10
C VAL A 132 -7.23 -11.51 -1.42
N GLU A 133 -8.32 -11.04 -2.04
CA GLU A 133 -8.47 -11.07 -3.50
C GLU A 133 -7.45 -10.16 -4.20
N PHE A 134 -7.10 -9.04 -3.56
CA PHE A 134 -6.14 -8.05 -4.08
C PHE A 134 -4.68 -8.50 -3.94
N TRP A 135 -4.41 -9.48 -3.07
CA TRP A 135 -3.05 -9.93 -2.74
C TRP A 135 -2.73 -11.34 -3.25
N HIS A 136 -3.73 -12.21 -3.37
CA HIS A 136 -3.55 -13.58 -3.88
C HIS A 136 -4.08 -13.81 -5.30
N GLY A 137 -5.04 -13.00 -5.78
CA GLY A 137 -5.66 -13.17 -7.10
C GLY A 137 -4.80 -12.62 -8.24
N GLU A 138 -4.33 -11.38 -8.09
CA GLU A 138 -3.45 -10.70 -9.07
C GLU A 138 -2.01 -10.65 -8.53
N ARG A 139 -1.34 -11.81 -8.47
CA ARG A 139 0.07 -11.94 -8.06
C ARG A 139 1.08 -11.32 -9.04
N SER A 140 0.63 -10.66 -10.11
CA SER A 140 1.56 -9.96 -11.00
C SER A 140 2.13 -8.75 -10.27
N PRO A 141 3.47 -8.62 -10.21
CA PRO A 141 4.13 -7.41 -9.75
C PRO A 141 3.60 -6.22 -10.54
N CYS A 142 3.38 -5.08 -9.88
CA CYS A 142 2.81 -3.90 -10.54
C CYS A 142 3.68 -3.32 -11.65
N CYS A 143 4.98 -3.62 -11.67
CA CYS A 143 5.93 -3.06 -12.64
C CYS A 143 5.86 -3.82 -13.98
N PRO A 144 5.43 -3.17 -15.08
CA PRO A 144 5.56 -3.73 -16.42
C PRO A 144 7.05 -3.69 -16.88
N PRO A 145 7.45 -4.48 -17.90
CA PRO A 145 8.85 -4.63 -18.31
C PRO A 145 9.55 -3.32 -18.72
N GLU A 146 8.80 -2.28 -19.06
CA GLU A 146 9.34 -0.98 -19.50
C GLU A 146 9.87 -0.11 -18.34
N CYS A 147 9.57 -0.46 -17.09
CA CYS A 147 10.08 0.23 -15.89
C CYS A 147 11.56 -0.09 -15.57
N ASN A 148 12.16 -1.06 -16.28
CA ASN A 148 13.52 -1.59 -16.06
C ASN A 148 14.67 -0.57 -16.20
N ASN A 149 14.44 0.65 -16.69
CA ASN A 149 15.50 1.61 -17.04
C ASN A 149 15.49 2.94 -16.26
N MET A 150 14.70 3.07 -15.19
CA MET A 150 14.57 4.34 -14.45
C MET A 150 15.50 4.46 -13.22
N GLY A 151 16.33 3.45 -12.95
CA GLY A 151 17.39 3.52 -11.94
C GLY A 151 18.55 4.38 -12.42
N GLY A 152 18.51 5.67 -12.12
CA GLY A 152 19.68 6.54 -12.21
C GLY A 152 20.81 5.95 -11.37
N LYS A 153 21.96 5.69 -11.99
CA LYS A 153 23.21 5.38 -11.30
C LYS A 153 23.68 6.57 -10.46
#